data_AF-A0AAN0JPD0-F1
#
_entry.id   AF-A0AAN0JPD0-F1
#
_cell.length_a   1.000
_cell.length_b   1.000
_cell.length_c   1.000
_cell.angle_alpha   90.00
_cell.angle_beta   90.00
_cell.angle_gamma   90.00
#
_symmetry.space_group_name_H-M   'P 1'
#
loop_
_entity.id
_entity.type
_entity.pdbx_description
1 polymer ?
#
loop_
_entity_poly.entity_id
_entity_poly.type
_entity_poly.pdbx_seq_one_letter_code
_entity_poly.pdbx_strand_id
1 'polypeptide(L)'
;MGGYGTNDIWIFDINNKSWKELFNISKNVTDRQYHSLSVWSVTATTNWIIVFGGKRGYFNVTVLSDPAVIEFRYTSNNDWSTSIIPLDQYQEKLQERRREWKASQPVQPEDRREDRLRRVLQKRKRELQEERREKEEVRNRLQQQLQGKERQLQQAQQQRQERKREIQQAREKERQAREREQDLQQQLQEKERQLQQAQQEREREIQQARKRDQNLQRQLQEKERQLQQAQQQGQEREKEIQEGREREQDLQRQFQQAQQQLRSRERESQEREQQLQGKERQLQQVQQEREREILLAREQEQDLQRQLRESQERERQLQRQVEEGGQQREQDLQRQLQEREQQLEEREREFQERERQLEEQIQVAESSWVVNRREITMTEVVLGKGGWGEVKVVHFRGLKVAAKCLYEVIISPYNIGTFSREMNIASKIRHPNLLQFIGATTEGNAIILTELMPTSLRMELESGGVAYPAILSISLDVACALNYLHLFKPHPILHRDVSSANVLLQPMGGYGYCWKAKVSDYGTVSLQPLAKTSNPGNPVYSAPESPYPNQHSPAMDVFS
;
A
#
# COMPACT_ATOMS: atom_id res chain seq x y z
N MET A 1 69.56 -50.93 81.54
CA MET A 1 69.26 -49.52 81.81
C MET A 1 70.55 -48.89 82.32
N GLY A 2 71.08 -47.90 81.61
CA GLY A 2 72.25 -47.11 82.00
C GLY A 2 71.85 -45.65 81.92
N GLY A 3 72.03 -44.92 83.02
CA GLY A 3 71.56 -43.54 83.18
C GLY A 3 72.67 -42.59 83.60
N TYR A 4 72.41 -41.29 83.47
CA TYR A 4 73.31 -40.24 83.90
C TYR A 4 73.13 -39.99 85.41
N GLY A 5 74.04 -40.55 86.22
CA GLY A 5 74.13 -40.32 87.68
C GLY A 5 72.96 -40.89 88.49
N THR A 6 73.17 -42.03 89.15
CA THR A 6 72.19 -42.64 90.07
C THR A 6 72.81 -42.77 91.45
N ASN A 7 72.32 -42.03 92.45
CA ASN A 7 72.85 -42.03 93.82
C ASN A 7 72.19 -43.06 94.76
N ASP A 8 71.13 -43.70 94.26
CA ASP A 8 70.23 -44.61 94.96
C ASP A 8 69.80 -45.75 94.01
N ILE A 9 69.39 -46.89 94.57
CA ILE A 9 68.85 -48.02 93.80
C ILE A 9 67.51 -48.43 94.40
N TRP A 10 66.49 -48.46 93.55
CA TRP A 10 65.13 -48.82 93.91
C TRP A 10 64.67 -50.04 93.11
N ILE A 11 63.94 -50.94 93.77
CA ILE A 11 63.27 -52.06 93.13
C ILE A 11 61.77 -51.89 93.31
N PHE A 12 61.01 -52.07 92.23
CA PHE A 12 59.56 -52.11 92.29
C PHE A 12 59.07 -53.53 92.59
N ASP A 13 58.44 -53.72 93.73
CA ASP A 13 57.73 -54.95 94.06
C ASP A 13 56.38 -54.97 93.33
N ILE A 14 56.29 -55.73 92.24
CA ILE A 14 55.07 -55.82 91.42
C ILE A 14 53.89 -56.40 92.22
N ASN A 15 54.16 -57.31 93.16
CA ASN A 15 53.11 -57.98 93.92
C ASN A 15 52.52 -57.03 94.97
N ASN A 16 53.38 -56.29 95.66
CA ASN A 16 52.97 -55.29 96.65
C ASN A 16 52.73 -53.89 96.06
N LYS A 17 52.91 -53.73 94.75
CA LYS A 17 52.80 -52.47 93.98
C LYS A 17 53.50 -51.28 94.64
N SER A 18 54.66 -51.51 95.26
CA SER A 18 55.39 -50.49 96.00
C SER A 18 56.86 -50.43 95.57
N TRP A 19 57.43 -49.22 95.60
CA TRP A 19 58.85 -49.00 95.39
C TRP A 19 59.61 -49.18 96.70
N LYS A 20 60.65 -50.01 96.68
CA LYS A 20 61.53 -50.24 97.83
C LYS A 20 62.93 -49.77 97.51
N GLU A 21 63.42 -48.83 98.30
CA GLU A 21 64.81 -48.39 98.25
C GLU A 21 65.72 -49.45 98.88
N LEU A 22 66.90 -49.62 98.29
CA LEU A 22 67.89 -50.57 98.75
C LEU A 22 68.96 -49.83 99.54
N PHE A 23 68.91 -50.01 100.86
CA PHE A 23 69.82 -49.37 101.80
C PHE A 23 71.14 -50.14 101.95
N ASN A 24 72.20 -49.47 102.42
CA ASN A 24 73.56 -50.04 102.62
C ASN A 24 74.29 -50.55 101.37
N ILE A 25 73.95 -50.04 100.17
CA ILE A 25 74.75 -50.29 98.97
C ILE A 25 75.99 -49.37 98.98
N SER A 26 77.17 -49.96 98.81
CA SER A 26 78.44 -49.23 98.75
C SER A 26 78.42 -48.15 97.66
N LYS A 27 79.08 -47.01 97.89
CA LYS A 27 79.38 -46.00 96.86
C LYS A 27 80.09 -46.63 95.64
N ASN A 28 80.80 -47.74 95.89
CA ASN A 28 80.82 -48.99 95.10
C ASN A 28 80.00 -49.02 93.80
N VAL A 29 78.72 -48.81 93.94
CA VAL A 29 77.72 -49.08 92.92
C VAL A 29 76.88 -47.83 92.65
N THR A 30 76.55 -47.09 93.71
CA THR A 30 75.66 -45.93 93.69
C THR A 30 76.32 -44.60 93.34
N ASP A 31 77.63 -44.51 93.10
CA ASP A 31 78.24 -43.26 92.63
C ASP A 31 78.90 -43.50 91.28
N ARG A 32 78.08 -43.77 90.23
CA ARG A 32 78.54 -44.09 88.88
C ARG A 32 77.71 -43.41 87.80
N GLN A 33 78.38 -42.84 86.81
CA GLN A 33 77.77 -42.34 85.56
C GLN A 33 78.12 -43.26 84.38
N TYR A 34 77.27 -43.31 83.35
CA TYR A 34 77.50 -44.08 82.11
C TYR A 34 77.82 -45.58 82.34
N HIS A 35 77.16 -46.20 83.31
CA HIS A 35 77.33 -47.63 83.60
C HIS A 35 76.20 -48.45 82.98
N SER A 36 76.45 -49.75 82.81
CA SER A 36 75.44 -50.71 82.36
C SER A 36 75.10 -51.66 83.50
N LEU A 37 73.81 -51.93 83.66
CA LEU A 37 73.30 -52.86 84.67
C LEU A 37 72.63 -54.05 83.99
N SER A 38 73.00 -55.25 84.43
CA SER A 38 72.40 -56.52 84.03
C SER A 38 71.88 -57.25 85.27
N VAL A 39 70.64 -57.71 85.22
CA VAL A 39 70.03 -58.53 86.27
C VAL A 39 69.97 -59.96 85.79
N TRP A 40 70.42 -60.89 86.62
CA TRP A 40 70.41 -62.31 86.34
C TRP A 40 69.86 -63.09 87.54
N SER A 41 68.74 -63.79 87.34
CA SER A 41 68.19 -64.73 88.32
C SER A 41 68.99 -66.03 88.36
N VAL A 42 69.58 -66.35 89.51
CA VAL A 42 70.34 -67.59 89.72
C VAL A 42 69.42 -68.71 90.21
N THR A 43 68.50 -68.39 91.10
CA THR A 43 67.46 -69.29 91.63
C THR A 43 66.14 -68.53 91.73
N ALA A 44 65.04 -69.22 92.07
CA ALA A 44 63.74 -68.57 92.25
C ALA A 44 63.75 -67.49 93.36
N THR A 45 64.68 -67.55 94.32
CA THR A 45 64.78 -66.62 95.45
C THR A 45 66.08 -65.81 95.45
N THR A 46 67.00 -66.03 94.51
CA THR A 46 68.29 -65.34 94.46
C THR A 46 68.51 -64.71 93.08
N ASN A 47 68.58 -63.39 93.05
CA ASN A 47 68.82 -62.57 91.87
C ASN A 47 70.12 -61.81 92.03
N TRP A 48 70.94 -61.78 91.00
CA TRP A 48 72.21 -61.07 91.00
C TRP A 48 72.11 -59.87 90.06
N ILE A 49 72.56 -58.71 90.53
CA ILE A 49 72.65 -57.49 89.74
C ILE A 49 74.12 -57.21 89.53
N ILE A 50 74.58 -57.28 88.29
CA ILE A 50 75.95 -56.98 87.92
C ILE A 50 75.99 -55.62 87.26
N VAL A 51 76.82 -54.73 87.82
CA VAL A 51 77.04 -53.38 87.32
C VAL A 51 78.41 -53.33 86.67
N PHE A 52 78.43 -53.11 85.35
CA PHE A 52 79.63 -53.09 84.54
C PHE A 52 80.02 -51.66 84.15
N GLY A 53 81.32 -51.37 84.29
CA GLY A 53 81.93 -50.11 83.86
C GLY A 53 81.37 -48.88 84.55
N GLY A 54 81.46 -47.75 83.85
CA GLY A 54 81.05 -46.44 84.34
C GLY A 54 82.22 -45.58 84.79
N LYS A 55 81.89 -44.31 85.03
CA LYS A 55 82.78 -43.22 85.42
C LYS A 55 82.40 -42.73 86.82
N ARG A 56 83.39 -42.41 87.65
CA ARG A 56 83.19 -41.84 88.99
C ARG A 56 83.78 -40.44 89.12
N GLY A 57 83.13 -39.64 89.96
CA GLY A 57 83.55 -38.29 90.33
C GLY A 57 82.77 -37.19 89.61
N TYR A 58 82.41 -36.13 90.35
CA TYR A 58 81.89 -34.88 89.79
C TYR A 58 83.03 -33.85 89.69
N PHE A 59 83.24 -33.31 88.48
CA PHE A 59 84.25 -32.32 88.11
C PHE A 59 85.74 -32.79 88.16
N ASN A 60 86.29 -32.98 86.95
CA ASN A 60 87.71 -33.05 86.58
C ASN A 60 88.60 -34.25 86.96
N VAL A 61 88.12 -35.29 87.64
CA VAL A 61 88.84 -36.59 87.69
C VAL A 61 87.84 -37.72 87.42
N THR A 62 87.90 -38.27 86.20
CA THR A 62 87.05 -39.38 85.78
C THR A 62 87.79 -40.71 85.98
N VAL A 63 87.46 -41.46 87.02
CA VAL A 63 88.02 -42.82 87.23
C VAL A 63 87.05 -43.86 86.65
N LEU A 64 87.53 -44.74 85.77
CA LEU A 64 86.77 -45.91 85.33
C LEU A 64 86.57 -46.85 86.51
N SER A 65 85.33 -47.19 86.82
CA SER A 65 85.01 -47.99 88.00
C SER A 65 84.90 -49.48 87.70
N ASP A 66 85.52 -50.30 88.54
CA ASP A 66 85.56 -51.76 88.42
C ASP A 66 84.16 -52.40 88.48
N PRO A 67 83.91 -53.54 87.82
CA PRO A 67 82.62 -54.21 87.92
C PRO A 67 82.29 -54.63 89.36
N ALA A 68 81.03 -54.47 89.75
CA ALA A 68 80.53 -54.89 91.07
C ALA A 68 79.33 -55.83 90.89
N VAL A 69 79.28 -56.89 91.70
CA VAL A 69 78.17 -57.83 91.74
C VAL A 69 77.41 -57.63 93.03
N ILE A 70 76.10 -57.44 92.94
CA ILE A 70 75.21 -57.35 94.09
C ILE A 70 74.32 -58.59 94.08
N GLU A 71 74.37 -59.37 95.14
CA GLU A 71 73.43 -60.45 95.38
C GLU A 71 72.20 -59.94 96.13
N PHE A 72 71.03 -60.18 95.53
CA PHE A 72 69.71 -59.97 96.10
C PHE A 72 69.08 -61.32 96.42
N ARG A 73 68.73 -61.53 97.69
CA ARG A 73 68.11 -62.77 98.15
C ARG A 73 66.77 -62.48 98.81
N TYR A 74 65.74 -63.18 98.37
CA TYR A 74 64.44 -63.21 99.02
C TYR A 74 64.52 -64.11 100.26
N THR A 75 64.30 -63.53 101.42
CA THR A 75 64.29 -64.22 102.72
C THR A 75 62.88 -64.72 103.03
N SER A 76 62.78 -65.74 103.89
CA SER A 76 61.50 -66.36 104.27
C SER A 76 60.51 -65.42 104.96
N ASN A 77 60.97 -64.26 105.44
CA ASN A 77 60.15 -63.26 106.12
C ASN A 77 59.47 -62.27 105.14
N ASN A 78 59.39 -62.62 103.85
CA ASN A 78 58.88 -61.75 102.78
C ASN A 78 59.71 -60.45 102.61
N ASP A 79 60.99 -60.51 102.98
CA ASP A 79 61.93 -59.38 102.89
C ASP A 79 63.19 -59.76 102.08
N TRP A 80 63.96 -58.78 101.66
CA TRP A 80 65.12 -58.96 100.79
C TRP A 80 66.41 -58.66 101.55
N SER A 81 67.42 -59.50 101.39
CA SER A 81 68.78 -59.21 101.85
C SER A 81 69.69 -58.90 100.67
N THR A 82 70.50 -57.86 100.79
CA THR A 82 71.47 -57.43 99.79
C THR A 82 72.89 -57.63 100.28
N SER A 83 73.77 -58.22 99.47
CA SER A 83 75.20 -58.32 99.76
C SER A 83 76.04 -58.02 98.52
N ILE A 84 77.20 -57.40 98.69
CA ILE A 84 78.11 -57.10 97.57
C ILE A 84 79.16 -58.20 97.50
N ILE A 85 79.28 -58.82 96.33
CA ILE A 85 80.22 -59.89 96.07
C ILE A 85 81.39 -59.30 95.26
N PRO A 86 82.61 -59.30 95.81
CA PRO A 86 83.82 -59.02 95.04
C PRO A 86 83.91 -59.93 93.82
N LEU A 87 84.28 -59.39 92.66
CA LEU A 87 84.20 -60.10 91.38
C LEU A 87 85.05 -61.39 91.36
N ASP A 88 86.17 -61.41 92.09
CA ASP A 88 87.05 -62.57 92.26
C ASP A 88 86.37 -63.73 93.02
N GLN A 89 85.39 -63.45 93.88
CA GLN A 89 84.64 -64.46 94.65
C GLN A 89 83.33 -64.90 93.99
N TYR A 90 82.96 -64.27 92.87
CA TYR A 90 81.70 -64.48 92.17
C TYR A 90 81.43 -65.94 91.80
N GLN A 91 82.42 -66.62 91.20
CA GLN A 91 82.22 -67.97 90.68
C GLN A 91 81.98 -68.98 91.81
N GLU A 92 82.68 -68.82 92.94
CA GLU A 92 82.52 -69.69 94.10
C GLU A 92 81.12 -69.53 94.71
N LYS A 93 80.68 -68.28 94.93
CA LYS A 93 79.33 -67.97 95.43
C LYS A 93 78.23 -68.50 94.51
N LEU A 94 78.44 -68.46 93.20
CA LEU A 94 77.45 -68.96 92.23
C LEU A 94 77.26 -70.47 92.35
N GLN A 95 78.35 -71.21 92.54
CA GLN A 95 78.28 -72.66 92.72
C GLN A 95 77.67 -73.03 94.07
N GLU A 96 78.03 -72.33 95.15
CA GLU A 96 77.45 -72.51 96.49
C GLU A 96 75.91 -72.42 96.43
N ARG A 97 75.37 -71.34 95.86
CA ARG A 97 73.91 -71.12 95.79
C ARG A 97 73.17 -72.15 94.93
N ARG A 98 73.79 -72.62 93.83
CA ARG A 98 73.19 -73.70 93.02
C ARG A 98 73.15 -75.03 93.76
N ARG A 99 74.16 -75.33 94.58
CA ARG A 99 74.17 -76.57 95.40
C ARG A 99 73.10 -76.51 96.49
N GLU A 100 73.02 -75.40 97.22
CA GLU A 100 71.96 -75.18 98.22
C GLU A 100 70.56 -75.34 97.60
N TRP A 101 70.31 -74.72 96.44
CA TRP A 101 69.01 -74.83 95.77
C TRP A 101 68.68 -76.26 95.34
N LYS A 102 69.65 -76.99 94.76
CA LYS A 102 69.46 -78.40 94.38
C LYS A 102 69.17 -79.28 95.59
N ALA A 103 69.81 -79.01 96.74
CA ALA A 103 69.55 -79.74 97.98
C ALA A 103 68.17 -79.41 98.60
N SER A 104 67.62 -78.22 98.31
CA SER A 104 66.32 -77.76 98.83
C SER A 104 65.09 -78.17 98.00
N GLN A 105 65.27 -78.87 96.87
CA GLN A 105 64.16 -79.30 96.02
C GLN A 105 63.53 -80.62 96.53
N PRO A 106 62.20 -80.68 96.75
CA PRO A 106 61.55 -81.92 97.14
C PRO A 106 61.50 -82.91 95.96
N VAL A 107 62.02 -84.11 96.17
CA VAL A 107 61.88 -85.24 95.23
C VAL A 107 60.47 -85.81 95.36
N GLN A 108 59.67 -85.80 94.27
CA GLN A 108 58.38 -86.49 94.21
C GLN A 108 58.21 -87.32 92.90
N PRO A 109 57.44 -88.43 92.93
CA PRO A 109 57.57 -89.54 91.97
C PRO A 109 56.88 -89.31 90.61
N GLU A 110 57.43 -89.91 89.55
CA GLU A 110 57.21 -89.60 88.12
C GLU A 110 55.87 -90.06 87.48
N ASP A 111 54.98 -90.76 88.18
CA ASP A 111 53.89 -91.51 87.52
C ASP A 111 52.59 -90.76 87.14
N ARG A 112 52.49 -89.42 87.27
CA ARG A 112 51.22 -88.68 86.96
C ARG A 112 51.31 -87.58 85.89
N ARG A 113 52.45 -87.39 85.20
CA ARG A 113 52.64 -86.26 84.26
C ARG A 113 52.03 -86.50 82.87
N GLU A 114 52.03 -87.75 82.39
CA GLU A 114 51.63 -88.08 81.02
C GLU A 114 50.12 -87.88 80.78
N ASP A 115 49.28 -88.27 81.75
CA ASP A 115 47.82 -88.23 81.65
C ASP A 115 47.23 -86.82 81.62
N ARG A 116 47.93 -85.85 82.21
CA ARG A 116 47.47 -84.46 82.22
C ARG A 116 47.86 -83.74 80.92
N LEU A 117 49.03 -84.04 80.36
CA LEU A 117 49.47 -83.49 79.07
C LEU A 117 48.61 -83.99 77.90
N ARG A 118 48.27 -85.30 77.90
CA ARG A 118 47.39 -85.90 76.89
C ARG A 118 46.00 -85.23 76.85
N ARG A 119 45.44 -84.89 78.01
CA ARG A 119 44.13 -84.21 78.11
C ARG A 119 44.14 -82.78 77.55
N VAL A 120 45.18 -82.00 77.84
CA VAL A 120 45.29 -80.61 77.33
C VAL A 120 45.50 -80.59 75.81
N LEU A 121 46.36 -81.48 75.29
CA LEU A 121 46.59 -81.60 73.85
C LEU A 121 45.34 -82.06 73.09
N GLN A 122 44.57 -83.01 73.65
CA GLN A 122 43.28 -83.41 73.07
C GLN A 122 42.28 -82.25 73.04
N LYS A 123 42.20 -81.45 74.12
CA LYS A 123 41.31 -80.28 74.16
C LYS A 123 41.68 -79.24 73.10
N ARG A 124 42.97 -78.87 73.00
CA ARG A 124 43.43 -77.87 72.01
C ARG A 124 43.28 -78.36 70.58
N LYS A 125 43.46 -79.66 70.34
CA LYS A 125 43.22 -80.28 69.02
C LYS A 125 41.75 -80.19 68.61
N ARG A 126 40.81 -80.33 69.56
CA ARG A 126 39.37 -80.14 69.31
C ARG A 126 39.03 -78.69 68.98
N GLU A 127 39.53 -77.73 69.77
CA GLU A 127 39.30 -76.29 69.54
C GLU A 127 39.81 -75.85 68.15
N LEU A 128 41.01 -76.29 67.74
CA LEU A 128 41.54 -75.98 66.41
C LEU A 128 40.75 -76.66 65.28
N GLN A 129 40.14 -77.82 65.53
CA GLN A 129 39.26 -78.47 64.57
C GLN A 129 37.93 -77.73 64.44
N GLU A 130 37.37 -77.22 65.54
CA GLU A 130 36.18 -76.37 65.52
C GLU A 130 36.44 -75.04 64.81
N GLU A 131 37.52 -74.34 65.11
CA GLU A 131 37.88 -73.08 64.44
C GLU A 131 38.11 -73.27 62.94
N ARG A 132 38.71 -74.40 62.54
CA ARG A 132 38.84 -74.77 61.12
C ARG A 132 37.48 -75.00 60.46
N ARG A 133 36.57 -75.70 61.13
CA ARG A 133 35.21 -75.93 60.63
C ARG A 133 34.44 -74.62 60.47
N GLU A 134 34.48 -73.73 61.46
CA GLU A 134 33.81 -72.42 61.39
C GLU A 134 34.36 -71.55 60.24
N LYS A 135 35.69 -71.50 60.07
CA LYS A 135 36.31 -70.78 58.95
C LYS A 135 35.93 -71.38 57.59
N GLU A 136 35.83 -72.70 57.51
CA GLU A 136 35.40 -73.39 56.30
C GLU A 136 33.92 -73.11 55.98
N GLU A 137 33.05 -73.09 56.99
CA GLU A 137 31.63 -72.70 56.84
C GLU A 137 31.48 -71.24 56.37
N VAL A 138 32.23 -70.29 56.95
CA VAL A 138 32.22 -68.89 56.53
C VAL A 138 32.73 -68.75 55.09
N ARG A 139 33.82 -69.44 54.75
CA ARG A 139 34.36 -69.46 53.38
C ARG A 139 33.32 -69.99 52.39
N ASN A 140 32.65 -71.09 52.73
CA ASN A 140 31.61 -71.69 51.88
C ASN A 140 30.41 -70.73 51.71
N ARG A 141 29.99 -70.04 52.78
CA ARG A 141 28.92 -69.03 52.71
C ARG A 141 29.30 -67.85 51.80
N LEU A 142 30.51 -67.31 51.95
CA LEU A 142 30.99 -66.22 51.09
C LEU A 142 31.12 -66.66 49.63
N GLN A 143 31.58 -67.88 49.39
CA GLN A 143 31.68 -68.44 48.03
C GLN A 143 30.31 -68.61 47.38
N GLN A 144 29.29 -69.06 48.13
CA GLN A 144 27.91 -69.10 47.65
C GLN A 144 27.36 -67.70 47.35
N GLN A 145 27.64 -66.70 48.20
CA GLN A 145 27.24 -65.31 47.96
C GLN A 145 27.90 -64.71 46.72
N LEU A 146 29.20 -64.98 46.53
CA LEU A 146 29.96 -64.51 45.37
C LEU A 146 29.44 -65.14 44.08
N GLN A 147 29.19 -66.45 44.06
CA GLN A 147 28.53 -67.13 42.93
C GLN A 147 27.13 -66.54 42.66
N GLY A 148 26.36 -66.21 43.70
CA GLY A 148 25.08 -65.52 43.56
C GLY A 148 25.22 -64.14 42.91
N LYS A 149 26.22 -63.36 43.32
CA LYS A 149 26.51 -62.04 42.74
C LYS A 149 27.02 -62.10 41.30
N GLU A 150 27.84 -63.10 40.98
CA GLU A 150 28.30 -63.35 39.60
C GLU A 150 27.13 -63.67 38.67
N ARG A 151 26.20 -64.53 39.11
CA ARG A 151 24.97 -64.83 38.36
C ARG A 151 24.11 -63.57 38.15
N GLN A 152 23.94 -62.74 39.18
CA GLN A 152 23.22 -61.46 39.07
C GLN A 152 23.89 -60.51 38.07
N LEU A 153 25.23 -60.41 38.09
CA LEU A 153 25.98 -59.57 37.17
C LEU A 153 25.83 -60.07 35.72
N GLN A 154 25.91 -61.38 35.49
CA GLN A 154 25.71 -61.99 34.17
C GLN A 154 24.29 -61.71 33.64
N GLN A 155 23.26 -61.87 34.47
CA GLN A 155 21.87 -61.53 34.10
C GLN A 155 21.72 -60.04 33.76
N ALA A 156 22.28 -59.15 34.57
CA ALA A 156 22.24 -57.71 34.30
C ALA A 156 22.99 -57.33 33.00
N GLN A 157 24.11 -58.00 32.71
CA GLN A 157 24.84 -57.82 31.46
C GLN A 157 24.05 -58.29 30.24
N GLN A 158 23.37 -59.44 30.32
CA GLN A 158 22.47 -59.94 29.28
C GLN A 158 21.32 -58.96 29.03
N GLN A 159 20.62 -58.52 30.08
CA GLN A 159 19.54 -57.54 29.97
C GLN A 159 20.04 -56.20 29.38
N ARG A 160 21.25 -55.76 29.73
CA ARG A 160 21.85 -54.57 29.15
C ARG A 160 22.14 -54.74 27.65
N GLN A 161 22.58 -55.92 27.22
CA GLN A 161 22.79 -56.22 25.80
C GLN A 161 21.45 -56.27 25.04
N GLU A 162 20.41 -56.86 25.60
CA GLU A 162 19.06 -56.87 25.03
C GLU A 162 18.51 -55.46 24.87
N ARG A 163 18.54 -54.64 25.92
CA ARG A 163 18.11 -53.23 25.84
C ARG A 163 18.90 -52.43 24.81
N LYS A 164 20.19 -52.70 24.64
CA LYS A 164 21.00 -52.06 23.57
C LYS A 164 20.48 -52.43 22.17
N ARG A 165 20.11 -53.69 21.94
CA ARG A 165 19.53 -54.14 20.67
C ARG A 165 18.16 -53.49 20.43
N GLU A 166 17.31 -53.42 21.46
CA GLU A 166 16.00 -52.75 21.37
C GLU A 166 16.15 -51.26 21.03
N ILE A 167 17.07 -50.56 21.69
CA ILE A 167 17.36 -49.14 21.38
C ILE A 167 17.85 -48.97 19.95
N GLN A 168 18.70 -49.89 19.46
CA GLN A 168 19.20 -49.83 18.09
C GLN A 168 18.06 -50.04 17.07
N GLN A 169 17.18 -51.02 17.30
CA GLN A 169 15.99 -51.23 16.48
C GLN A 169 15.02 -50.04 16.52
N ALA A 170 14.83 -49.43 17.69
CA ALA A 170 13.99 -48.24 17.83
C ALA A 170 14.54 -47.06 17.04
N ARG A 171 15.87 -46.83 17.10
CA ARG A 171 16.54 -45.78 16.31
C ARG A 171 16.44 -46.01 14.80
N GLU A 172 16.52 -47.27 14.36
CA GLU A 172 16.37 -47.61 12.95
C GLU A 172 14.92 -47.36 12.47
N LYS A 173 13.92 -47.75 13.27
CA LYS A 173 12.51 -47.43 12.99
C LYS A 173 12.26 -45.92 12.96
N GLU A 174 12.85 -45.17 13.89
CA GLU A 174 12.74 -43.72 13.92
C GLU A 174 13.36 -43.09 12.67
N ARG A 175 14.53 -43.59 12.24
CA ARG A 175 15.16 -43.14 10.99
C ARG A 175 14.27 -43.40 9.78
N GLN A 176 13.72 -44.61 9.64
CA GLN A 176 12.80 -44.93 8.56
C GLN A 176 11.52 -44.08 8.59
N ALA A 177 11.01 -43.76 9.78
CA ALA A 177 9.86 -42.86 9.93
C ALA A 177 10.20 -41.44 9.46
N ARG A 178 11.38 -40.92 9.81
CA ARG A 178 11.85 -39.60 9.36
C ARG A 178 12.05 -39.55 7.85
N GLU A 179 12.61 -40.60 7.24
CA GLU A 179 12.76 -40.70 5.78
C GLU A 179 11.38 -40.68 5.09
N ARG A 180 10.40 -41.44 5.59
CA ARG A 180 9.01 -41.40 5.08
C ARG A 180 8.34 -40.05 5.25
N GLU A 181 8.58 -39.38 6.38
CA GLU A 181 8.04 -38.04 6.64
C GLU A 181 8.60 -37.03 5.63
N GLN A 182 9.89 -37.11 5.32
CA GLN A 182 10.52 -36.27 4.30
C GLN A 182 9.94 -36.54 2.90
N ASP A 183 9.76 -37.81 2.52
CA ASP A 183 9.14 -38.17 1.24
C ASP A 183 7.70 -37.64 1.14
N LEU A 184 6.91 -37.78 2.21
CA LEU A 184 5.55 -37.26 2.27
C LEU A 184 5.52 -35.72 2.19
N GLN A 185 6.45 -35.03 2.84
CA GLN A 185 6.57 -33.58 2.76
C GLN A 185 6.92 -33.13 1.33
N GLN A 186 7.81 -33.84 0.64
CA GLN A 186 8.13 -33.54 -0.76
C GLN A 186 6.90 -33.74 -1.67
N GLN A 187 6.17 -34.85 -1.49
CA GLN A 187 4.93 -35.09 -2.25
C GLN A 187 3.87 -34.03 -1.96
N LEU A 188 3.74 -33.59 -0.71
CA LEU A 188 2.81 -32.54 -0.32
C LEU A 188 3.19 -31.21 -1.01
N GLN A 189 4.46 -30.82 -0.97
CA GLN A 189 4.94 -29.61 -1.67
C GLN A 189 4.71 -29.68 -3.17
N GLU A 190 4.91 -30.85 -3.79
CA GLU A 190 4.63 -31.03 -5.21
C GLU A 190 3.13 -30.91 -5.51
N LYS A 191 2.27 -31.49 -4.67
CA LYS A 191 0.81 -31.36 -4.78
C LYS A 191 0.34 -29.93 -4.58
N GLU A 192 0.92 -29.19 -3.65
CA GLU A 192 0.64 -27.77 -3.46
C GLU A 192 1.01 -26.94 -4.69
N ARG A 193 2.17 -27.21 -5.32
CA ARG A 193 2.56 -26.56 -6.58
C ARG A 193 1.59 -26.89 -7.71
N GLN A 194 1.19 -28.15 -7.86
CA GLN A 194 0.20 -28.58 -8.86
C GLN A 194 -1.14 -27.87 -8.65
N LEU A 195 -1.59 -27.77 -7.39
CA LEU A 195 -2.82 -27.06 -7.05
C LEU A 195 -2.74 -25.58 -7.38
N GLN A 196 -1.63 -24.92 -7.05
CA GLN A 196 -1.41 -23.50 -7.39
C GLN A 196 -1.40 -23.27 -8.90
N GLN A 197 -0.76 -24.15 -9.67
CA GLN A 197 -0.78 -24.07 -11.14
C GLN A 197 -2.20 -24.22 -11.69
N ALA A 198 -2.95 -25.23 -11.23
CA ALA A 198 -4.33 -25.44 -11.64
C ALA A 198 -5.25 -24.26 -11.26
N GLN A 199 -5.03 -23.64 -10.10
CA GLN A 199 -5.74 -22.43 -9.69
C GLN A 199 -5.44 -21.25 -10.63
N GLN A 200 -4.17 -21.01 -10.97
CA GLN A 200 -3.77 -19.96 -11.90
C GLN A 200 -4.34 -20.18 -13.31
N GLU A 201 -4.36 -21.41 -13.81
CA GLU A 201 -4.99 -21.75 -15.10
C GLU A 201 -6.48 -21.46 -15.07
N ARG A 202 -7.18 -21.90 -14.02
CA ARG A 202 -8.62 -21.67 -13.87
C ARG A 202 -8.95 -20.18 -13.74
N GLU A 203 -8.12 -19.40 -13.05
CA GLU A 203 -8.28 -17.93 -13.01
C GLU A 203 -8.11 -17.30 -14.39
N ARG A 204 -7.15 -17.76 -15.20
CA ARG A 204 -6.97 -17.29 -16.58
C ARG A 204 -8.19 -17.63 -17.44
N GLU A 205 -8.74 -18.83 -17.32
CA GLU A 205 -9.97 -19.23 -18.02
C GLU A 205 -11.16 -18.36 -17.62
N ILE A 206 -11.34 -18.10 -16.32
CA ILE A 206 -12.40 -17.20 -15.81
C ILE A 206 -12.22 -15.79 -16.37
N GLN A 207 -10.98 -15.27 -16.41
CA GLN A 207 -10.70 -13.96 -17.00
C GLN A 207 -11.01 -13.93 -18.50
N GLN A 208 -10.67 -14.97 -19.25
CA GLN A 208 -11.02 -15.08 -20.67
C GLN A 208 -12.53 -15.16 -20.88
N ALA A 209 -13.25 -15.95 -20.08
CA ALA A 209 -14.70 -16.03 -20.12
C ALA A 209 -15.35 -14.68 -19.82
N ARG A 210 -14.89 -13.95 -18.79
CA ARG A 210 -15.35 -12.59 -18.47
C ARG A 210 -15.14 -11.61 -19.63
N LYS A 211 -13.97 -11.66 -20.30
CA LYS A 211 -13.71 -10.83 -21.49
C LYS A 211 -14.66 -11.17 -22.65
N ARG A 212 -14.94 -12.46 -22.88
CA ARG A 212 -15.91 -12.89 -23.89
C ARG A 212 -17.32 -12.39 -23.56
N ASP A 213 -17.73 -12.50 -22.31
CA ASP A 213 -19.05 -12.03 -21.85
C ASP A 213 -19.20 -10.52 -21.99
N GLN A 214 -18.17 -9.73 -21.64
CA GLN A 214 -18.14 -8.29 -21.86
C GLN A 214 -18.24 -7.92 -23.35
N ASN A 215 -17.56 -8.67 -24.23
CA ASN A 215 -17.66 -8.45 -25.67
C ASN A 215 -19.07 -8.77 -26.19
N LEU A 216 -19.67 -9.87 -25.74
CA LEU A 216 -21.04 -10.24 -26.09
C LEU A 216 -22.06 -9.20 -25.60
N GLN A 217 -21.90 -8.68 -24.38
CA GLN A 217 -22.75 -7.60 -23.87
C GLN A 217 -22.63 -6.33 -24.71
N ARG A 218 -21.42 -5.95 -25.14
CA ARG A 218 -21.23 -4.80 -26.05
C ARG A 218 -21.93 -5.02 -27.38
N GLN A 219 -21.80 -6.20 -27.98
CA GLN A 219 -22.49 -6.54 -29.22
C GLN A 219 -24.01 -6.53 -29.05
N LEU A 220 -24.51 -7.01 -27.92
CA LEU A 220 -25.93 -7.02 -27.60
C LEU A 220 -26.48 -5.59 -27.45
N GLN A 221 -25.77 -4.71 -26.74
CA GLN A 221 -26.12 -3.29 -26.64
C GLN A 221 -26.11 -2.59 -28.01
N GLU A 222 -25.15 -2.91 -28.87
CA GLU A 222 -25.09 -2.37 -30.23
C GLU A 222 -26.28 -2.84 -31.07
N LYS A 223 -26.64 -4.13 -30.95
CA LYS A 223 -27.81 -4.70 -31.63
C LYS A 223 -29.12 -4.11 -31.11
N GLU A 224 -29.24 -3.85 -29.81
CA GLU A 224 -30.40 -3.16 -29.22
C GLU A 224 -30.53 -1.73 -29.75
N ARG A 225 -29.42 -0.98 -29.88
CA ARG A 225 -29.42 0.35 -30.50
C ARG A 225 -29.84 0.31 -31.97
N GLN A 226 -29.32 -0.66 -32.73
CA GLN A 226 -29.71 -0.87 -34.13
C GLN A 226 -31.20 -1.18 -34.25
N LEU A 227 -31.74 -2.01 -33.36
CA LEU A 227 -33.16 -2.33 -33.33
C LEU A 227 -34.02 -1.11 -32.99
N GLN A 228 -33.63 -0.30 -32.00
CA GLN A 228 -34.34 0.93 -31.64
C GLN A 228 -34.36 1.94 -32.80
N GLN A 229 -33.22 2.12 -33.48
CA GLN A 229 -33.14 2.98 -34.67
C GLN A 229 -34.05 2.46 -35.80
N ALA A 230 -34.03 1.16 -36.09
CA ALA A 230 -34.89 0.56 -37.10
C ALA A 230 -36.39 0.71 -36.74
N GLN A 231 -36.74 0.61 -35.46
CA GLN A 231 -38.12 0.84 -34.97
C GLN A 231 -38.55 2.30 -35.15
N GLN A 232 -37.69 3.26 -34.83
CA GLN A 232 -37.97 4.69 -35.06
C GLN A 232 -38.17 4.99 -36.54
N GLN A 233 -37.28 4.50 -37.40
CA GLN A 233 -37.42 4.64 -38.86
C GLN A 233 -38.70 3.97 -39.37
N GLY A 234 -39.09 2.83 -38.80
CA GLY A 234 -40.36 2.18 -39.12
C GLY A 234 -41.56 3.05 -38.77
N GLN A 235 -41.58 3.66 -37.58
CA GLN A 235 -42.65 4.55 -37.14
C GLN A 235 -42.74 5.83 -37.99
N GLU A 236 -41.60 6.41 -38.39
CA GLU A 236 -41.57 7.57 -39.29
C GLU A 236 -42.14 7.23 -40.66
N ARG A 237 -41.72 6.10 -41.25
CA ARG A 237 -42.27 5.62 -42.53
C ARG A 237 -43.77 5.33 -42.45
N GLU A 238 -44.26 4.78 -41.34
CA GLU A 238 -45.70 4.57 -41.15
C GLU A 238 -46.47 5.90 -41.12
N LYS A 239 -45.93 6.93 -40.46
CA LYS A 239 -46.52 8.29 -40.50
C LYS A 239 -46.53 8.86 -41.92
N GLU A 240 -45.42 8.75 -42.64
CA GLU A 240 -45.33 9.21 -44.03
C GLU A 240 -46.35 8.52 -44.94
N ILE A 241 -46.51 7.20 -44.78
CA ILE A 241 -47.52 6.43 -45.52
C ILE A 241 -48.93 6.89 -45.16
N GLN A 242 -49.20 7.16 -43.88
CA GLN A 242 -50.51 7.62 -43.42
C GLN A 242 -50.83 9.03 -43.97
N GLU A 243 -49.89 9.97 -43.90
CA GLU A 243 -50.03 11.29 -44.51
C GLU A 243 -50.21 11.20 -46.02
N GLY A 244 -49.47 10.30 -46.68
CA GLY A 244 -49.62 10.01 -48.10
C GLY A 244 -51.03 9.54 -48.46
N ARG A 245 -51.61 8.63 -47.67
CA ARG A 245 -52.99 8.15 -47.85
C ARG A 245 -54.01 9.26 -47.65
N GLU A 246 -53.82 10.14 -46.67
CA GLU A 246 -54.72 11.28 -46.43
C GLU A 246 -54.67 12.27 -47.59
N ARG A 247 -53.47 12.59 -48.10
CA ARG A 247 -53.31 13.43 -49.30
C ARG A 247 -53.96 12.81 -50.53
N GLU A 248 -53.84 11.49 -50.72
CA GLU A 248 -54.51 10.79 -51.83
C GLU A 248 -56.04 10.90 -51.72
N GLN A 249 -56.61 10.72 -50.51
CA GLN A 249 -58.04 10.90 -50.27
C GLN A 249 -58.49 12.34 -50.56
N ASP A 250 -57.71 13.34 -50.16
CA ASP A 250 -58.00 14.75 -50.44
C ASP A 250 -57.96 15.06 -51.94
N LEU A 251 -56.94 14.56 -52.65
CA LEU A 251 -56.85 14.69 -54.10
C LEU A 251 -58.02 14.00 -54.81
N GLN A 252 -58.45 12.82 -54.35
CA GLN A 252 -59.64 12.16 -54.87
C GLN A 252 -60.91 12.99 -54.66
N ARG A 253 -61.08 13.61 -53.47
CA ARG A 253 -62.20 14.53 -53.19
C ARG A 253 -62.18 15.75 -54.11
N GLN A 254 -61.03 16.39 -54.26
CA GLN A 254 -60.86 17.55 -55.15
C GLN A 254 -61.14 17.17 -56.61
N PHE A 255 -60.66 16.02 -57.07
CA PHE A 255 -60.91 15.53 -58.42
C PHE A 255 -62.41 15.29 -58.66
N GLN A 256 -63.12 14.69 -57.71
CA GLN A 256 -64.58 14.51 -57.80
C GLN A 256 -65.32 15.86 -57.88
N GLN A 257 -64.92 16.85 -57.07
CA GLN A 257 -65.49 18.21 -57.12
C GLN A 257 -65.22 18.90 -58.47
N ALA A 258 -63.99 18.82 -58.97
CA ALA A 258 -63.63 19.38 -60.27
C ALA A 258 -64.44 18.73 -61.41
N GLN A 259 -64.66 17.41 -61.37
CA GLN A 259 -65.53 16.73 -62.33
C GLN A 259 -66.99 17.17 -62.25
N GLN A 260 -67.51 17.47 -61.07
CA GLN A 260 -68.87 18.02 -60.92
C GLN A 260 -68.96 19.44 -61.49
N GLN A 261 -67.96 20.28 -61.21
CA GLN A 261 -67.88 21.64 -61.75
C GLN A 261 -67.78 21.67 -63.28
N LEU A 262 -66.93 20.81 -63.86
CA LEU A 262 -66.84 20.65 -65.32
C LEU A 262 -68.19 20.29 -65.92
N ARG A 263 -68.89 19.29 -65.36
CA ARG A 263 -70.24 18.92 -65.82
C ARG A 263 -71.25 20.06 -65.71
N SER A 264 -71.18 20.89 -64.67
CA SER A 264 -72.05 22.08 -64.55
C SER A 264 -71.71 23.14 -65.60
N ARG A 265 -70.43 23.41 -65.85
CA ARG A 265 -69.97 24.38 -66.86
C ARG A 265 -70.30 23.93 -68.27
N GLU A 266 -70.20 22.64 -68.57
CA GLU A 266 -70.61 22.07 -69.86
C GLU A 266 -72.11 22.30 -70.12
N ARG A 267 -72.96 22.10 -69.10
CA ARG A 267 -74.40 22.40 -69.20
C ARG A 267 -74.66 23.88 -69.43
N GLU A 268 -74.04 24.77 -68.65
CA GLU A 268 -74.16 26.22 -68.83
C GLU A 268 -73.68 26.68 -70.23
N SER A 269 -72.60 26.07 -70.73
CA SER A 269 -72.08 26.36 -72.07
C SER A 269 -73.08 25.94 -73.15
N GLN A 270 -73.69 24.76 -73.03
CA GLN A 270 -74.74 24.30 -73.95
C GLN A 270 -75.98 25.20 -73.92
N GLU A 271 -76.41 25.65 -72.73
CA GLU A 271 -77.51 26.61 -72.60
C GLU A 271 -77.17 27.96 -73.24
N ARG A 272 -75.96 28.48 -73.04
CA ARG A 272 -75.49 29.72 -73.69
C ARG A 272 -75.42 29.58 -75.20
N GLU A 273 -74.99 28.43 -75.71
CA GLU A 273 -74.95 28.16 -77.15
C GLU A 273 -76.35 28.16 -77.76
N GLN A 274 -77.33 27.55 -77.10
CA GLN A 274 -78.74 27.62 -77.52
C GLN A 274 -79.29 29.05 -77.52
N GLN A 275 -78.93 29.84 -76.49
CA GLN A 275 -79.31 31.26 -76.44
C GLN A 275 -78.65 32.08 -77.56
N LEU A 276 -77.38 31.82 -77.87
CA LEU A 276 -76.67 32.48 -78.96
C LEU A 276 -77.29 32.15 -80.32
N GLN A 277 -77.62 30.87 -80.57
CA GLN A 277 -78.35 30.48 -81.78
C GLN A 277 -79.73 31.17 -81.87
N GLY A 278 -80.41 31.37 -80.74
CA GLY A 278 -81.66 32.15 -80.67
C GLY A 278 -81.44 33.63 -81.04
N LYS A 279 -80.41 34.27 -80.48
CA LYS A 279 -80.04 35.66 -80.79
C LYS A 279 -79.58 35.83 -82.22
N GLU A 280 -78.87 34.87 -82.80
CA GLU A 280 -78.41 34.92 -84.19
C GLU A 280 -79.58 34.92 -85.18
N ARG A 281 -80.64 34.13 -84.90
CA ARG A 281 -81.89 34.18 -85.67
C ARG A 281 -82.59 35.54 -85.56
N GLN A 282 -82.59 36.17 -84.38
CA GLN A 282 -83.11 37.53 -84.20
C GLN A 282 -82.28 38.56 -84.97
N LEU A 283 -80.95 38.42 -84.96
CA LEU A 283 -80.04 39.32 -85.67
C LEU A 283 -80.25 39.24 -87.18
N GLN A 284 -80.49 38.03 -87.72
CA GLN A 284 -80.83 37.83 -89.14
C GLN A 284 -82.15 38.50 -89.53
N GLN A 285 -83.16 38.51 -88.64
CA GLN A 285 -84.39 39.28 -88.87
C GLN A 285 -84.14 40.79 -88.89
N VAL A 286 -83.37 41.30 -87.92
CA VAL A 286 -82.99 42.73 -87.86
C VAL A 286 -82.15 43.14 -89.07
N GLN A 287 -81.27 42.27 -89.57
CA GLN A 287 -80.47 42.53 -90.77
C GLN A 287 -81.33 42.66 -92.04
N GLN A 288 -82.37 41.83 -92.19
CA GLN A 288 -83.31 41.96 -93.31
C GLN A 288 -84.14 43.24 -93.25
N GLU A 289 -84.46 43.75 -92.05
CA GLU A 289 -85.10 45.06 -91.88
C GLU A 289 -84.13 46.21 -92.19
N ARG A 290 -82.88 46.13 -91.73
CA ARG A 290 -81.84 47.13 -92.00
C ARG A 290 -81.44 47.22 -93.46
N GLU A 291 -81.44 46.12 -94.21
CA GLU A 291 -81.19 46.13 -95.66
C GLU A 291 -82.27 46.91 -96.44
N ARG A 292 -83.52 46.94 -95.94
CA ARG A 292 -84.58 47.79 -96.50
C ARG A 292 -84.37 49.27 -96.17
N GLU A 293 -83.85 49.59 -94.98
CA GLU A 293 -83.52 50.96 -94.58
C GLU A 293 -82.28 51.51 -95.32
N ILE A 294 -81.26 50.68 -95.58
CA ILE A 294 -80.03 51.06 -96.30
C ILE A 294 -80.31 51.44 -97.77
N LEU A 295 -81.35 50.88 -98.38
CA LEU A 295 -81.76 51.25 -99.75
C LEU A 295 -82.38 52.66 -99.82
N LEU A 296 -83.01 53.13 -98.73
CA LEU A 296 -83.48 54.51 -98.58
C LEU A 296 -82.35 55.49 -98.18
N ALA A 297 -81.36 55.05 -97.39
CA ALA A 297 -80.26 55.89 -96.93
C ALA A 297 -79.20 56.20 -98.03
N ARG A 298 -79.06 55.33 -99.05
CA ARG A 298 -78.11 55.52 -100.17
C ARG A 298 -78.43 56.72 -101.08
N GLU A 299 -79.67 57.20 -101.10
CA GLU A 299 -80.04 58.45 -101.79
C GLU A 299 -79.60 59.71 -101.01
N GLN A 300 -79.49 59.62 -99.68
CA GLN A 300 -79.07 60.75 -98.83
C GLN A 300 -77.53 60.86 -98.68
N GLU A 301 -76.79 59.77 -98.90
CA GLU A 301 -75.33 59.72 -98.72
C GLU A 301 -74.53 60.46 -99.83
N GLN A 302 -75.10 60.69 -101.01
CA GLN A 302 -74.41 61.41 -102.09
C GLN A 302 -74.21 62.91 -101.80
N ASP A 303 -75.04 63.51 -100.95
CA ASP A 303 -74.95 64.95 -100.61
C ASP A 303 -73.98 65.25 -99.45
N LEU A 304 -73.76 64.31 -98.53
CA LEU A 304 -72.89 64.51 -97.36
C LEU A 304 -71.40 64.25 -97.63
N GLN A 305 -71.06 63.52 -98.71
CA GLN A 305 -69.67 63.20 -99.07
C GLN A 305 -68.86 64.38 -99.66
N ARG A 306 -69.50 65.53 -99.91
CA ARG A 306 -68.81 66.76 -100.35
C ARG A 306 -68.22 67.57 -99.18
N GLN A 307 -68.78 67.45 -97.97
CA GLN A 307 -68.41 68.30 -96.83
C GLN A 307 -67.34 67.69 -95.89
N LEU A 308 -67.06 66.39 -96.00
CA LEU A 308 -66.16 65.69 -95.07
C LEU A 308 -64.66 65.78 -95.44
N ARG A 309 -64.31 66.18 -96.68
CA ARG A 309 -62.90 66.22 -97.13
C ARG A 309 -62.08 67.36 -96.52
N GLU A 310 -62.72 68.42 -96.02
CA GLU A 310 -62.03 69.60 -95.45
C GLU A 310 -61.69 69.45 -93.95
N SER A 311 -62.27 68.45 -93.27
CA SER A 311 -62.08 68.26 -91.82
C SER A 311 -60.87 67.37 -91.49
N GLN A 312 -60.47 66.48 -92.40
CA GLN A 312 -59.51 65.40 -92.13
C GLN A 312 -58.02 65.82 -92.17
N GLU A 313 -57.68 67.03 -92.61
CA GLU A 313 -56.28 67.52 -92.57
C GLU A 313 -55.87 68.10 -91.21
N ARG A 314 -56.83 68.49 -90.36
CA ARG A 314 -56.55 69.05 -89.01
C ARG A 314 -56.23 68.01 -87.95
N GLU A 315 -56.58 66.74 -88.18
CA GLU A 315 -56.47 65.67 -87.18
C GLU A 315 -55.07 65.04 -87.11
N ARG A 316 -54.26 65.11 -88.18
CA ARG A 316 -52.92 64.48 -88.21
C ARG A 316 -51.85 65.23 -87.42
N GLN A 317 -52.14 66.44 -86.95
CA GLN A 317 -51.20 67.29 -86.22
C GLN A 317 -51.32 67.14 -84.70
N LEU A 318 -52.39 66.54 -84.20
CA LEU A 318 -52.57 66.26 -82.77
C LEU A 318 -52.09 64.84 -82.45
N GLN A 319 -50.76 64.71 -82.35
CA GLN A 319 -50.20 63.97 -81.21
C GLN A 319 -50.38 62.43 -81.32
N ARG A 320 -49.38 61.62 -81.65
CA ARG A 320 -47.94 61.67 -81.32
C ARG A 320 -47.60 61.99 -79.85
N GLN A 321 -48.57 62.39 -79.02
CA GLN A 321 -48.46 62.30 -77.57
C GLN A 321 -48.86 60.90 -77.20
N VAL A 322 -48.23 60.39 -76.14
CA VAL A 322 -48.59 59.18 -75.44
C VAL A 322 -48.10 57.92 -76.18
N GLU A 323 -46.83 57.53 -76.09
CA GLU A 323 -46.07 57.20 -74.85
C GLU A 323 -46.73 56.14 -73.95
N GLU A 324 -47.77 55.44 -74.42
CA GLU A 324 -48.58 54.54 -73.57
C GLU A 324 -48.13 53.05 -73.55
N GLY A 325 -46.96 52.74 -74.11
CA GLY A 325 -46.42 51.36 -74.07
C GLY A 325 -45.31 51.12 -73.05
N GLY A 326 -44.63 52.19 -72.61
CA GLY A 326 -43.38 52.08 -71.83
C GLY A 326 -43.56 52.05 -70.31
N GLN A 327 -44.65 52.62 -69.79
CA GLN A 327 -44.80 52.91 -68.36
C GLN A 327 -45.19 51.70 -67.48
N GLN A 328 -45.81 50.65 -68.05
CA GLN A 328 -46.26 49.50 -67.25
C GLN A 328 -45.12 48.54 -66.86
N ARG A 329 -44.11 48.35 -67.71
CA ARG A 329 -42.97 47.45 -67.38
C ARG A 329 -42.00 48.07 -66.37
N GLU A 330 -41.86 49.39 -66.38
CA GLU A 330 -40.99 50.10 -65.44
C GLU A 330 -41.61 50.16 -64.03
N GLN A 331 -42.93 50.30 -63.93
CA GLN A 331 -43.65 50.31 -62.65
C GLN A 331 -43.62 48.94 -61.92
N ASP A 332 -43.71 47.81 -62.64
CA ASP A 332 -43.68 46.48 -62.02
C ASP A 332 -42.29 46.12 -61.48
N LEU A 333 -41.22 46.49 -62.19
CA LEU A 333 -39.83 46.28 -61.75
C LEU A 333 -39.43 47.21 -60.60
N GLN A 334 -39.91 48.46 -60.60
CA GLN A 334 -39.69 49.39 -59.48
C GLN A 334 -40.43 48.96 -58.20
N ARG A 335 -41.62 48.37 -58.33
CA ARG A 335 -42.38 47.87 -57.16
C ARG A 335 -41.69 46.66 -56.50
N GLN A 336 -41.14 45.73 -57.28
CA GLN A 336 -40.40 44.58 -56.75
C GLN A 336 -39.07 44.95 -56.08
N LEU A 337 -38.38 45.97 -56.58
CA LEU A 337 -37.16 46.51 -55.95
C LEU A 337 -37.49 47.23 -54.64
N GLN A 338 -38.54 48.07 -54.62
CA GLN A 338 -38.98 48.76 -53.41
C GLN A 338 -39.46 47.81 -52.30
N GLU A 339 -40.20 46.76 -52.64
CA GLU A 339 -40.63 45.75 -51.65
C GLU A 339 -39.44 45.00 -51.02
N ARG A 340 -38.38 44.75 -51.80
CA ARG A 340 -37.19 44.04 -51.32
C ARG A 340 -36.24 44.94 -50.53
N GLU A 341 -36.15 46.23 -50.89
CA GLU A 341 -35.47 47.26 -50.10
C GLU A 341 -36.17 47.51 -48.77
N GLN A 342 -37.52 47.58 -48.76
CA GLN A 342 -38.29 47.71 -47.52
C GLN A 342 -38.15 46.48 -46.60
N GLN A 343 -38.11 45.26 -47.15
CA GLN A 343 -37.87 44.04 -46.36
C GLN A 343 -36.46 44.00 -45.74
N LEU A 344 -35.46 44.57 -46.43
CA LEU A 344 -34.11 44.68 -45.90
C LEU A 344 -34.03 45.78 -44.83
N GLU A 345 -34.65 46.93 -45.04
CA GLU A 345 -34.73 48.00 -44.04
C GLU A 345 -35.51 47.58 -42.80
N GLU A 346 -36.63 46.84 -42.92
CA GLU A 346 -37.37 46.31 -41.77
C GLU A 346 -36.53 45.31 -40.98
N ARG A 347 -35.85 44.38 -41.66
CA ARG A 347 -34.93 43.44 -40.99
C ARG A 347 -33.76 44.15 -40.30
N GLU A 348 -33.25 45.21 -40.91
CA GLU A 348 -32.15 45.99 -40.35
C GLU A 348 -32.60 46.84 -39.16
N ARG A 349 -33.83 47.40 -39.20
CA ARG A 349 -34.46 48.07 -38.05
C ARG A 349 -34.77 47.09 -36.92
N GLU A 350 -35.34 45.92 -37.19
CA GLU A 350 -35.56 44.87 -36.19
C GLU A 350 -34.25 44.41 -35.55
N PHE A 351 -33.18 44.30 -36.35
CA PHE A 351 -31.84 43.96 -35.85
C PHE A 351 -31.26 45.07 -34.97
N GLN A 352 -31.35 46.32 -35.39
CA GLN A 352 -30.89 47.48 -34.61
C GLN A 352 -31.70 47.69 -33.33
N GLU A 353 -33.01 47.42 -33.35
CA GLU A 353 -33.89 47.53 -32.19
C GLU A 353 -33.64 46.38 -31.20
N ARG A 354 -33.34 45.16 -31.68
CA ARG A 354 -32.82 44.06 -30.85
C ARG A 354 -31.47 44.41 -30.23
N GLU A 355 -30.56 45.01 -31.00
CA GLU A 355 -29.24 45.42 -30.53
C GLU A 355 -29.37 46.47 -29.42
N ARG A 356 -30.24 47.48 -29.60
CA ARG A 356 -30.52 48.51 -28.61
C ARG A 356 -31.17 47.95 -27.33
N GLN A 357 -32.10 47.00 -27.46
CA GLN A 357 -32.72 46.31 -26.33
C GLN A 357 -31.71 45.41 -25.56
N LEU A 358 -30.76 44.79 -26.27
CA LEU A 358 -29.65 44.03 -25.68
C LEU A 358 -28.65 44.94 -24.96
N GLU A 359 -28.36 46.11 -25.51
CA GLU A 359 -27.50 47.13 -24.88
C GLU A 359 -28.15 47.73 -23.63
N GLU A 360 -29.45 48.00 -23.65
CA GLU A 360 -30.22 48.50 -22.49
C GLU A 360 -30.32 47.46 -21.36
N GLN A 361 -30.43 46.16 -21.67
CA GLN A 361 -30.39 45.10 -20.64
C GLN A 361 -29.01 44.92 -19.98
N ILE A 362 -27.95 45.48 -20.56
CA ILE A 362 -26.57 45.38 -20.06
C ILE A 362 -26.16 46.64 -19.27
N GLN A 363 -27.01 47.65 -19.18
CA GLN A 363 -26.77 48.87 -18.42
C GLN A 363 -27.05 48.67 -16.92
N VAL A 364 -26.13 47.99 -16.24
CA VAL A 364 -26.04 47.98 -14.77
C VAL A 364 -24.64 48.48 -14.39
N ALA A 365 -24.63 49.50 -13.54
CA ALA A 365 -23.50 50.30 -13.05
C ALA A 365 -22.11 49.69 -13.23
N GLU A 366 -21.25 50.40 -13.96
CA GLU A 366 -19.82 50.10 -14.22
C GLU A 366 -18.96 49.86 -12.95
N SER A 367 -19.52 49.98 -11.75
CA SER A 367 -18.79 50.13 -10.49
C SER A 367 -18.58 48.85 -9.66
N SER A 368 -19.13 47.69 -10.04
CA SER A 368 -19.03 46.48 -9.18
C SER A 368 -17.74 45.66 -9.36
N TRP A 369 -17.14 45.68 -10.56
CA TRP A 369 -15.92 44.92 -10.88
C TRP A 369 -14.65 45.77 -10.92
N VAL A 370 -14.79 47.10 -10.91
CA VAL A 370 -13.66 48.03 -10.97
C VAL A 370 -12.91 47.99 -9.64
N VAL A 371 -11.60 47.75 -9.71
CA VAL A 371 -10.71 47.78 -8.56
C VAL A 371 -9.76 48.98 -8.64
N ASN A 372 -9.41 49.55 -7.49
CA ASN A 372 -8.46 50.65 -7.44
C ASN A 372 -7.04 50.14 -7.72
N ARG A 373 -6.30 50.79 -8.62
CA ARG A 373 -4.94 50.35 -8.99
C ARG A 373 -3.98 50.31 -7.80
N ARG A 374 -4.18 51.18 -6.81
CA ARG A 374 -3.35 51.29 -5.59
C ARG A 374 -3.49 50.08 -4.66
N GLU A 375 -4.57 49.30 -4.79
CA GLU A 375 -4.77 48.07 -4.03
C GLU A 375 -4.00 46.88 -4.61
N ILE A 376 -3.37 47.04 -5.79
CA ILE A 376 -2.66 45.98 -6.51
C ILE A 376 -1.15 46.19 -6.35
N THR A 377 -0.52 45.34 -5.53
CA THR A 377 0.94 45.32 -5.38
C THR A 377 1.56 44.32 -6.35
N MET A 378 2.27 44.82 -7.35
CA MET A 378 2.95 44.01 -8.37
C MET A 378 4.12 43.22 -7.77
N THR A 379 4.36 42.02 -8.27
CA THR A 379 5.59 41.25 -7.97
C THR A 379 6.43 41.06 -9.24
N GLU A 380 7.68 40.62 -9.06
CA GLU A 380 8.60 40.32 -10.17
C GLU A 380 8.31 38.98 -10.86
N VAL A 381 7.38 38.16 -10.34
CA VAL A 381 7.11 36.82 -10.87
C VAL A 381 6.18 36.90 -12.07
N VAL A 382 6.73 36.63 -13.26
CA VAL A 382 5.99 36.53 -14.52
C VAL A 382 5.57 35.08 -14.75
N LEU A 383 4.28 34.86 -14.99
CA LEU A 383 3.68 33.54 -15.29
C LEU A 383 3.64 33.25 -16.79
N GLY A 384 3.53 34.29 -17.61
CA GLY A 384 3.49 34.15 -19.06
C GLY A 384 3.49 35.48 -19.79
N LYS A 385 3.87 35.46 -21.07
CA LYS A 385 3.81 36.60 -21.98
C LYS A 385 3.05 36.19 -23.23
N GLY A 386 2.04 36.97 -23.60
CA GLY A 386 1.24 36.76 -24.80
C GLY A 386 1.24 38.00 -25.69
N GLY A 387 0.54 37.91 -26.83
CA GLY A 387 0.40 39.03 -27.76
C GLY A 387 -0.34 40.23 -27.17
N TRP A 388 -1.17 39.99 -26.16
CA TRP A 388 -2.03 41.01 -25.54
C TRP A 388 -1.43 41.64 -24.28
N GLY A 389 -0.34 41.09 -23.75
CA GLY A 389 0.22 41.54 -22.48
C GLY A 389 1.05 40.49 -21.77
N GLU A 390 1.40 40.77 -20.52
CA GLU A 390 2.09 39.85 -19.62
C GLU A 390 1.24 39.49 -18.40
N VAL A 391 1.32 38.25 -17.95
CA VAL A 391 0.62 37.76 -16.76
C VAL A 391 1.63 37.67 -15.62
N LYS A 392 1.34 38.34 -14.50
CA LYS A 392 2.19 38.39 -13.30
C LYS A 392 1.45 37.90 -12.07
N VAL A 393 2.19 37.41 -11.09
CA VAL A 393 1.67 37.24 -9.73
C VAL A 393 1.60 38.61 -9.07
N VAL A 394 0.50 38.91 -8.39
CA VAL A 394 0.32 40.16 -7.62
C VAL A 394 -0.33 39.89 -6.28
N HIS A 395 -0.22 40.84 -5.36
CA HIS A 395 -0.99 40.85 -4.13
C HIS A 395 -2.14 41.85 -4.25
N PHE A 396 -3.37 41.36 -4.03
CA PHE A 396 -4.58 42.17 -4.01
C PHE A 396 -5.35 41.87 -2.71
N ARG A 397 -5.56 42.89 -1.87
CA ARG A 397 -6.23 42.77 -0.55
C ARG A 397 -5.69 41.62 0.32
N GLY A 398 -4.38 41.39 0.28
CA GLY A 398 -3.70 40.32 1.03
C GLY A 398 -3.71 38.93 0.38
N LEU A 399 -4.36 38.75 -0.78
CA LEU A 399 -4.39 37.49 -1.52
C LEU A 399 -3.41 37.53 -2.70
N LYS A 400 -2.75 36.39 -2.96
CA LYS A 400 -1.98 36.19 -4.19
C LYS A 400 -2.93 35.85 -5.33
N VAL A 401 -2.88 36.64 -6.39
CA VAL A 401 -3.74 36.53 -7.56
C VAL A 401 -2.91 36.67 -8.85
N ALA A 402 -3.48 36.29 -9.98
CA ALA A 402 -2.87 36.53 -11.29
C ALA A 402 -3.38 37.87 -11.85
N ALA A 403 -2.46 38.67 -12.41
CA ALA A 403 -2.76 39.93 -13.06
C ALA A 403 -2.28 39.88 -14.51
N LYS A 404 -3.23 39.94 -15.46
CA LYS A 404 -2.93 40.14 -16.88
C LYS A 404 -2.82 41.63 -17.15
N CYS A 405 -1.60 42.10 -17.37
CA CYS A 405 -1.26 43.49 -17.66
C CYS A 405 -1.26 43.70 -19.17
N LEU A 406 -2.25 44.42 -19.70
CA LEU A 406 -2.39 44.67 -21.13
C LEU A 406 -1.38 45.73 -21.60
N TYR A 407 -0.85 45.57 -22.81
CA TYR A 407 0.05 46.56 -23.41
C TYR A 407 -0.71 47.83 -23.80
N GLU A 408 -0.07 48.98 -23.61
CA GLU A 408 -0.64 50.33 -23.79
C GLU A 408 -1.22 50.56 -25.19
N VAL A 409 -0.61 49.95 -26.22
CA VAL A 409 -1.04 50.03 -27.64
C VAL A 409 -2.44 49.44 -27.88
N ILE A 410 -2.95 48.60 -26.98
CA ILE A 410 -4.23 47.91 -27.13
C ILE A 410 -5.39 48.77 -26.63
N ILE A 411 -5.15 49.81 -25.83
CA ILE A 411 -6.19 50.61 -25.18
C ILE A 411 -6.42 51.91 -25.98
N SER A 412 -7.04 51.78 -27.16
CA SER A 412 -7.62 52.96 -27.83
C SER A 412 -8.94 53.35 -27.15
N PRO A 413 -9.40 54.63 -27.26
CA PRO A 413 -10.73 55.02 -26.77
C PRO A 413 -11.87 54.15 -27.30
N TYR A 414 -11.70 53.58 -28.51
CA TYR A 414 -12.63 52.63 -29.12
C TYR A 414 -12.64 51.26 -28.41
N ASN A 415 -11.51 50.82 -27.84
CA ASN A 415 -11.37 49.52 -27.18
C ASN A 415 -11.83 49.53 -25.71
N ILE A 416 -11.98 50.70 -25.08
CA ILE A 416 -12.45 50.82 -23.69
C ILE A 416 -13.90 50.33 -23.53
N GLY A 417 -14.77 50.62 -24.51
CA GLY A 417 -16.16 50.14 -24.50
C GLY A 417 -16.23 48.61 -24.61
N THR A 418 -15.43 48.02 -25.50
CA THR A 418 -15.31 46.57 -25.66
C THR A 418 -14.74 45.92 -24.40
N PHE A 419 -13.68 46.49 -23.81
CA PHE A 419 -13.09 46.01 -22.56
C PHE A 419 -14.10 46.03 -21.42
N SER A 420 -14.81 47.14 -21.23
CA SER A 420 -15.80 47.28 -20.15
C SER A 420 -16.95 46.29 -20.31
N ARG A 421 -17.39 46.05 -21.54
CA ARG A 421 -18.39 45.02 -21.88
C ARG A 421 -17.90 43.62 -21.53
N GLU A 422 -16.67 43.27 -21.92
CA GLU A 422 -16.07 41.97 -21.61
C GLU A 422 -15.91 41.77 -20.09
N MET A 423 -15.45 42.79 -19.36
CA MET A 423 -15.32 42.73 -17.90
C MET A 423 -16.68 42.60 -17.20
N ASN A 424 -17.71 43.26 -17.73
CA ASN A 424 -19.06 43.13 -17.20
C ASN A 424 -19.57 41.69 -17.36
N ILE A 425 -19.33 41.05 -18.51
CA ILE A 425 -19.68 39.63 -18.71
C ILE A 425 -18.87 38.73 -17.77
N ALA A 426 -17.55 38.92 -17.72
CA ALA A 426 -16.65 38.17 -16.82
C ALA A 426 -17.05 38.27 -15.34
N SER A 427 -17.58 39.42 -14.92
CA SER A 427 -18.05 39.64 -13.55
C SER A 427 -19.26 38.77 -13.17
N LYS A 428 -20.09 38.38 -14.16
CA LYS A 428 -21.34 37.61 -13.96
C LYS A 428 -21.14 36.10 -14.06
N ILE A 429 -20.06 35.66 -14.71
CA ILE A 429 -19.75 34.24 -14.92
C ILE A 429 -19.13 33.64 -13.65
N ARG A 430 -19.74 32.58 -13.11
CA ARG A 430 -19.25 31.86 -11.92
C ARG A 430 -19.47 30.36 -12.09
N HIS A 431 -18.39 29.61 -12.27
CA HIS A 431 -18.42 28.16 -12.43
C HIS A 431 -17.12 27.52 -11.92
N PRO A 432 -17.14 26.34 -11.27
CA PRO A 432 -15.94 25.68 -10.74
C PRO A 432 -14.87 25.34 -11.78
N ASN A 433 -15.23 25.24 -13.06
CA ASN A 433 -14.33 24.94 -14.18
C ASN A 433 -14.08 26.15 -15.11
N LEU A 434 -14.48 27.35 -14.71
CA LEU A 434 -14.09 28.59 -15.37
C LEU A 434 -13.13 29.36 -14.47
N LEU A 435 -12.12 29.99 -15.06
CA LEU A 435 -11.17 30.80 -14.31
C LEU A 435 -11.90 31.94 -13.62
N GLN A 436 -11.74 32.08 -12.32
CA GLN A 436 -12.49 33.02 -11.50
C GLN A 436 -11.97 34.45 -11.70
N PHE A 437 -12.75 35.28 -12.39
CA PHE A 437 -12.52 36.72 -12.47
C PHE A 437 -12.75 37.40 -11.11
N ILE A 438 -11.83 38.27 -10.70
CA ILE A 438 -11.86 38.99 -9.43
C ILE A 438 -12.23 40.46 -9.65
N GLY A 439 -11.63 41.11 -10.64
CA GLY A 439 -11.84 42.52 -10.93
C GLY A 439 -10.92 43.03 -12.01
N ALA A 440 -11.10 44.27 -12.44
CA ALA A 440 -10.22 44.90 -13.41
C ALA A 440 -10.04 46.39 -13.12
N THR A 441 -8.96 46.97 -13.63
CA THR A 441 -8.72 48.42 -13.57
C THR A 441 -8.25 48.92 -14.92
N THR A 442 -8.70 50.11 -15.29
CA THR A 442 -8.26 50.86 -16.48
C THR A 442 -7.41 52.07 -16.09
N GLU A 443 -7.08 52.24 -14.80
CA GLU A 443 -6.19 53.31 -14.32
C GLU A 443 -4.74 53.03 -14.74
N GLY A 444 -4.28 53.70 -15.80
CA GLY A 444 -2.99 53.46 -16.44
C GLY A 444 -3.09 52.31 -17.45
N ASN A 445 -2.18 51.34 -17.37
CA ASN A 445 -2.30 50.11 -18.16
C ASN A 445 -3.41 49.24 -17.59
N ALA A 446 -4.32 48.79 -18.46
CA ALA A 446 -5.43 47.94 -18.04
C ALA A 446 -4.93 46.62 -17.45
N ILE A 447 -5.47 46.27 -16.30
CA ILE A 447 -5.12 45.04 -15.58
C ILE A 447 -6.39 44.27 -15.28
N ILE A 448 -6.36 42.97 -15.59
CA ILE A 448 -7.40 42.01 -15.27
C ILE A 448 -6.89 41.11 -14.15
N LEU A 449 -7.62 41.02 -13.05
CA LEU A 449 -7.31 40.16 -11.91
C LEU A 449 -8.16 38.89 -11.94
N THR A 450 -7.51 37.75 -11.79
CA THR A 450 -8.15 36.44 -11.67
C THR A 450 -7.54 35.63 -10.53
N GLU A 451 -8.18 34.53 -10.16
CA GLU A 451 -7.50 33.54 -9.32
C GLU A 451 -6.18 33.09 -9.95
N LEU A 452 -5.24 32.68 -9.10
CA LEU A 452 -3.93 32.21 -9.51
C LEU A 452 -3.97 30.70 -9.78
N MET A 453 -3.61 30.31 -10.99
CA MET A 453 -3.39 28.91 -11.39
C MET A 453 -1.89 28.69 -11.68
N PRO A 454 -1.30 27.57 -11.24
CA PRO A 454 0.15 27.36 -11.30
C PRO A 454 0.70 27.02 -12.70
N THR A 455 -0.11 26.43 -13.59
CA THR A 455 0.36 25.97 -14.91
C THR A 455 -0.80 25.97 -15.93
N SER A 456 -0.48 25.76 -17.21
CA SER A 456 -1.45 25.56 -18.29
C SER A 456 -1.33 24.15 -18.90
N LEU A 457 -2.39 23.67 -19.54
CA LEU A 457 -2.37 22.38 -20.22
C LEU A 457 -1.30 22.35 -21.31
N ARG A 458 -1.09 23.43 -22.05
CA ARG A 458 0.00 23.54 -23.03
C ARG A 458 1.36 23.28 -22.37
N MET A 459 1.63 23.92 -21.23
CA MET A 459 2.92 23.80 -20.54
C MET A 459 3.15 22.35 -20.07
N GLU A 460 2.13 21.70 -19.50
CA GLU A 460 2.22 20.30 -19.07
C GLU A 460 2.39 19.32 -20.26
N LEU A 461 1.74 19.62 -21.40
CA LEU A 461 1.91 18.84 -22.62
C LEU A 461 3.32 18.96 -23.20
N GLU A 462 3.93 20.15 -23.13
CA GLU A 462 5.30 20.41 -23.57
C GLU A 462 6.36 19.83 -22.61
N SER A 463 6.07 19.72 -21.31
CA SER A 463 7.01 19.25 -20.29
C SER A 463 7.07 17.73 -20.10
N GLY A 464 6.26 16.95 -20.82
CA GLY A 464 6.26 15.49 -20.73
C GLY A 464 4.89 14.82 -20.84
N GLY A 465 3.82 15.60 -20.99
CA GLY A 465 2.46 15.10 -21.16
C GLY A 465 1.71 14.87 -19.86
N VAL A 466 0.39 14.74 -19.97
CA VAL A 466 -0.51 14.41 -18.86
C VAL A 466 -0.86 12.92 -18.87
N ALA A 467 -0.97 12.30 -17.68
CA ALA A 467 -1.35 10.89 -17.58
C ALA A 467 -2.77 10.63 -18.13
N TYR A 468 -3.01 9.44 -18.69
CA TYR A 468 -4.30 9.13 -19.33
C TYR A 468 -5.53 9.38 -18.44
N PRO A 469 -5.55 9.02 -17.13
CA PRO A 469 -6.68 9.36 -16.26
C PRO A 469 -6.92 10.87 -16.10
N ALA A 470 -5.85 11.67 -16.15
CA ALA A 470 -5.95 13.13 -16.09
C ALA A 470 -6.58 13.71 -17.36
N ILE A 471 -6.34 13.11 -18.53
CA ILE A 471 -6.94 13.56 -19.80
C ILE A 471 -8.47 13.57 -19.68
N LEU A 472 -9.06 12.47 -19.22
CA LEU A 472 -10.51 12.36 -19.06
C LEU A 472 -11.06 13.38 -18.05
N SER A 473 -10.36 13.58 -16.94
CA SER A 473 -10.75 14.57 -15.92
C SER A 473 -10.71 16.00 -16.46
N ILE A 474 -9.63 16.35 -17.18
CA ILE A 474 -9.45 17.67 -17.78
C ILE A 474 -10.50 17.91 -18.87
N SER A 475 -10.75 16.93 -19.74
CA SER A 475 -11.77 17.03 -20.79
C SER A 475 -13.18 17.21 -20.21
N LEU A 476 -13.50 16.50 -19.12
CA LEU A 476 -14.78 16.67 -18.42
C LEU A 476 -14.93 18.07 -17.84
N ASP A 477 -13.90 18.57 -17.16
CA ASP A 477 -13.88 19.92 -16.61
C ASP A 477 -14.09 20.99 -17.69
N VAL A 478 -13.40 20.86 -18.84
CA VAL A 478 -13.56 21.74 -20.01
C VAL A 478 -14.98 21.65 -20.57
N ALA A 479 -15.52 20.45 -20.75
CA ALA A 479 -16.88 20.25 -21.25
C ALA A 479 -17.94 20.87 -20.31
N CYS A 480 -17.76 20.74 -18.98
CA CYS A 480 -18.64 21.39 -18.01
C CYS A 480 -18.58 22.92 -18.09
N ALA A 481 -17.37 23.48 -18.27
CA ALA A 481 -17.19 24.92 -18.46
C ALA A 481 -17.91 25.43 -19.72
N LEU A 482 -17.72 24.77 -20.87
CA LEU A 482 -18.36 25.15 -22.13
C LEU A 482 -19.87 24.98 -22.06
N ASN A 483 -20.36 23.87 -21.50
CA ASN A 483 -21.79 23.65 -21.31
C ASN A 483 -22.44 24.75 -20.45
N TYR A 484 -21.76 25.21 -19.39
CA TYR A 484 -22.24 26.34 -18.59
C TYR A 484 -22.39 27.62 -19.42
N LEU A 485 -21.38 27.96 -20.25
CA LEU A 485 -21.42 29.13 -21.12
C LEU A 485 -22.51 29.01 -22.19
N HIS A 486 -22.63 27.85 -22.82
CA HIS A 486 -23.60 27.59 -23.90
C HIS A 486 -25.04 27.53 -23.40
N LEU A 487 -25.27 27.19 -22.13
CA LEU A 487 -26.60 27.22 -21.52
C LEU A 487 -26.96 28.57 -20.90
N PHE A 488 -26.06 29.56 -20.94
CA PHE A 488 -26.32 30.90 -20.42
C PHE A 488 -27.56 31.52 -21.09
N LYS A 489 -28.37 32.23 -20.29
CA LYS A 489 -29.63 32.84 -20.72
C LYS A 489 -29.59 34.35 -20.49
N PRO A 490 -30.28 35.16 -21.33
CA PRO A 490 -31.18 34.75 -22.42
C PRO A 490 -30.48 34.19 -23.67
N HIS A 491 -29.19 34.49 -23.86
CA HIS A 491 -28.41 34.07 -25.02
C HIS A 491 -27.15 33.30 -24.58
N PRO A 492 -26.72 32.29 -25.36
CA PRO A 492 -25.50 31.54 -25.07
C PRO A 492 -24.28 32.46 -25.15
N ILE A 493 -23.31 32.17 -24.29
CA ILE A 493 -21.99 32.80 -24.29
C ILE A 493 -21.04 31.94 -25.11
N LEU A 494 -20.38 32.52 -26.11
CA LEU A 494 -19.38 31.83 -26.95
C LEU A 494 -17.98 32.17 -26.46
N HIS A 495 -17.12 31.17 -26.23
CA HIS A 495 -15.75 31.38 -25.77
C HIS A 495 -14.85 31.90 -26.89
N ARG A 496 -14.87 31.25 -28.06
CA ARG A 496 -14.19 31.64 -29.31
C ARG A 496 -12.65 31.60 -29.29
N ASP A 497 -12.05 31.01 -28.27
CA ASP A 497 -10.59 30.82 -28.16
C ASP A 497 -10.24 29.64 -27.24
N VAL A 498 -10.96 28.53 -27.39
CA VAL A 498 -10.66 27.30 -26.65
C VAL A 498 -9.36 26.72 -27.22
N SER A 499 -8.34 26.58 -26.37
CA SER A 499 -7.05 26.02 -26.77
C SER A 499 -6.31 25.45 -25.57
N SER A 500 -5.28 24.63 -25.80
CA SER A 500 -4.47 24.08 -24.71
C SER A 500 -3.74 25.16 -23.89
N ALA A 501 -3.49 26.35 -24.47
CA ALA A 501 -2.89 27.47 -23.74
C ALA A 501 -3.89 28.13 -22.77
N ASN A 502 -5.18 28.07 -23.08
CA ASN A 502 -6.26 28.71 -22.32
C ASN A 502 -6.94 27.76 -21.34
N VAL A 503 -6.50 26.50 -21.22
CA VAL A 503 -6.91 25.59 -20.14
C VAL A 503 -5.84 25.63 -19.04
N LEU A 504 -6.18 26.20 -17.88
CA LEU A 504 -5.29 26.30 -16.74
C LEU A 504 -5.50 25.14 -15.77
N LEU A 505 -4.42 24.67 -15.16
CA LEU A 505 -4.43 23.45 -14.34
C LEU A 505 -3.94 23.75 -12.92
N GLN A 506 -4.61 23.14 -11.94
CA GLN A 506 -4.21 23.15 -10.54
C GLN A 506 -4.08 21.71 -10.03
N PRO A 507 -2.92 21.32 -9.47
CA PRO A 507 -2.77 20.01 -8.84
C PRO A 507 -3.71 19.90 -7.64
N MET A 508 -4.55 18.86 -7.63
CA MET A 508 -5.38 18.52 -6.47
C MET A 508 -4.62 17.43 -5.70
N GLY A 509 -4.16 17.73 -4.48
CA GLY A 509 -3.34 16.82 -3.68
C GLY A 509 -3.92 15.40 -3.57
N GLY A 510 -3.04 14.39 -3.62
CA GLY A 510 -3.36 12.99 -3.88
C GLY A 510 -2.39 12.46 -4.95
N TYR A 511 -2.15 11.14 -5.03
CA TYR A 511 -1.12 10.53 -5.88
C TYR A 511 -1.09 11.09 -7.33
N GLY A 512 -0.27 12.12 -7.59
CA GLY A 512 0.30 12.59 -8.87
C GLY A 512 -0.59 12.79 -10.12
N TYR A 513 -1.88 12.46 -10.09
CA TYR A 513 -2.68 12.24 -11.31
C TYR A 513 -4.01 13.00 -11.34
N CYS A 514 -4.32 13.81 -10.32
CA CYS A 514 -5.56 14.57 -10.24
C CYS A 514 -5.31 16.06 -10.48
N TRP A 515 -5.82 16.56 -11.60
CA TRP A 515 -5.81 17.97 -11.96
C TRP A 515 -7.22 18.53 -11.88
N LYS A 516 -7.33 19.77 -11.40
CA LYS A 516 -8.51 20.61 -11.62
C LYS A 516 -8.24 21.51 -12.80
N ALA A 517 -9.02 21.39 -13.85
CA ALA A 517 -8.91 22.24 -15.02
C ALA A 517 -9.93 23.37 -14.99
N LYS A 518 -9.48 24.55 -15.43
CA LYS A 518 -10.30 25.74 -15.59
C LYS A 518 -10.04 26.38 -16.93
N VAL A 519 -11.11 26.65 -17.68
CA VAL A 519 -11.02 27.38 -18.94
C VAL A 519 -10.86 28.87 -18.63
N SER A 520 -9.86 29.49 -19.25
CA SER A 520 -9.43 30.89 -19.07
C SER A 520 -9.51 31.66 -20.38
N ASP A 521 -9.23 32.97 -20.33
CA ASP A 521 -9.20 33.82 -21.53
C ASP A 521 -10.49 33.80 -22.36
N TYR A 522 -11.62 33.63 -21.67
CA TYR A 522 -12.95 33.99 -22.16
C TYR A 522 -13.13 35.53 -22.33
N GLY A 523 -12.03 36.26 -22.52
CA GLY A 523 -12.03 37.70 -22.81
C GLY A 523 -12.56 37.98 -24.21
N THR A 524 -12.36 37.09 -25.18
CA THR A 524 -13.02 37.16 -26.49
C THR A 524 -14.47 36.71 -26.44
N VAL A 525 -15.15 36.80 -25.30
CA VAL A 525 -16.56 36.40 -25.20
C VAL A 525 -17.46 37.43 -25.87
N SER A 526 -18.35 36.94 -26.74
CA SER A 526 -19.51 37.70 -27.18
C SER A 526 -20.76 36.91 -26.93
N LEU A 527 -21.83 37.62 -26.60
CA LEU A 527 -23.17 37.07 -26.72
C LEU A 527 -23.45 36.82 -28.20
N GLN A 528 -24.13 35.71 -28.50
CA GLN A 528 -24.42 35.27 -29.87
C GLN A 528 -25.03 36.36 -30.79
N PRO A 529 -25.88 37.30 -30.33
CA PRO A 529 -26.38 38.39 -31.19
C PRO A 529 -25.35 39.48 -31.52
N LEU A 530 -24.26 39.58 -30.76
CA LEU A 530 -23.29 40.68 -30.78
C LEU A 530 -21.93 40.28 -31.37
N ALA A 531 -21.79 39.03 -31.83
CA ALA A 531 -20.53 38.49 -32.33
C ALA A 531 -20.24 39.02 -33.75
N LYS A 532 -19.46 40.11 -33.85
CA LYS A 532 -19.15 40.78 -35.14
C LYS A 532 -17.70 40.57 -35.64
N THR A 533 -16.84 39.91 -34.86
CA THR A 533 -15.42 39.72 -35.17
C THR A 533 -15.21 38.48 -36.05
N SER A 534 -14.62 38.63 -37.24
CA SER A 534 -14.19 37.51 -38.08
C SER A 534 -12.89 36.89 -37.54
N ASN A 535 -12.79 35.55 -37.62
CA ASN A 535 -11.61 34.79 -37.17
C ASN A 535 -11.13 35.09 -35.74
N PRO A 536 -11.99 34.99 -34.71
CA PRO A 536 -11.56 35.12 -33.33
C PRO A 536 -10.63 33.97 -32.89
N GLY A 537 -9.72 34.29 -31.97
CA GLY A 537 -8.85 33.31 -31.31
C GLY A 537 -7.67 32.81 -32.15
N ASN A 538 -7.13 31.66 -31.75
CA ASN A 538 -6.01 31.01 -32.44
C ASN A 538 -6.47 30.25 -33.71
N PRO A 539 -5.98 30.62 -34.92
CA PRO A 539 -6.41 30.02 -36.19
C PRO A 539 -6.28 28.50 -36.28
N VAL A 540 -5.36 27.90 -35.52
CA VAL A 540 -5.13 26.44 -35.52
C VAL A 540 -6.29 25.68 -34.89
N TYR A 541 -7.05 26.32 -34.00
CA TYR A 541 -8.20 25.75 -33.29
C TYR A 541 -9.53 26.27 -33.86
N SER A 542 -9.51 27.14 -34.87
CA SER A 542 -10.72 27.78 -35.40
C SER A 542 -11.54 26.84 -36.28
N ALA A 543 -12.86 26.84 -36.07
CA ALA A 543 -13.83 26.17 -36.91
C ALA A 543 -13.88 26.76 -38.34
N PRO A 544 -14.29 25.98 -39.38
CA PRO A 544 -14.32 26.46 -40.76
C PRO A 544 -15.28 27.64 -40.99
N GLU A 545 -16.31 27.78 -40.17
CA GLU A 545 -17.26 28.90 -40.19
C GLU A 545 -16.75 30.17 -39.49
N SER A 546 -15.58 30.12 -38.81
CA SER A 546 -14.99 31.25 -38.08
C SER A 546 -14.88 32.58 -38.88
N PRO A 547 -14.65 32.57 -40.22
CA PRO A 547 -14.66 33.79 -41.02
C PRO A 547 -16.02 34.48 -41.16
N TYR A 548 -17.14 33.81 -40.82
CA TYR A 548 -18.51 34.26 -41.07
C TYR A 548 -19.25 34.56 -39.74
N PRO A 549 -19.22 35.80 -39.23
CA PRO A 549 -19.79 36.14 -37.92
C PRO A 549 -21.27 35.79 -37.73
N ASN A 550 -22.04 35.85 -38.81
CA ASN A 550 -23.46 35.47 -38.83
C ASN A 550 -23.72 33.96 -38.68
N GLN A 551 -22.69 33.12 -38.77
CA GLN A 551 -22.76 31.67 -38.57
C GLN A 551 -22.19 31.23 -37.22
N HIS A 552 -21.72 32.17 -36.40
CA HIS A 552 -21.12 31.88 -35.10
C HIS A 552 -22.14 31.23 -34.17
N SER A 553 -21.79 30.06 -33.64
CA SER A 553 -22.65 29.28 -32.75
C SER A 553 -21.82 28.52 -31.71
N PRO A 554 -22.46 27.93 -30.68
CA PRO A 554 -21.78 27.05 -29.73
C PRO A 554 -20.98 25.91 -30.38
N ALA A 555 -21.35 25.49 -31.59
CA ALA A 555 -20.64 24.44 -32.32
C ALA A 555 -19.18 24.80 -32.65
N MET A 556 -18.85 26.09 -32.76
CA MET A 556 -17.46 26.52 -32.96
C MET A 556 -16.58 26.16 -31.77
N ASP A 557 -17.07 26.39 -30.55
CA ASP A 557 -16.34 26.04 -29.33
C ASP A 557 -16.24 24.52 -29.12
N VAL A 558 -17.13 23.75 -29.76
CA VAL A 558 -17.10 22.27 -29.76
C VAL A 558 -16.07 21.74 -30.76
N PHE A 559 -15.84 22.47 -31.86
CA PHE A 559 -14.81 22.14 -32.84
C PHE A 559 -13.39 22.38 -32.29
N SER A 560 -13.21 23.52 -31.61
CA SER A 560 -11.96 23.90 -30.93
C SER A 560 -11.59 22.95 -29.80
#